data_AF-A0A452YPM5-F1
#
_entry.id   AF-A0A452YPM5-F1
#
_cell.length_a   1.000
_cell.length_b   1.000
_cell.length_c   1.000
_cell.angle_alpha   90.00
_cell.angle_beta   90.00
_cell.angle_gamma   90.00
#
_symmetry.space_group_name_H-M   'P 1'
#
loop_
_entity.id
_entity.type
_entity.pdbx_description
1 polymer ?
#
loop_
_entity_poly.entity_id
_entity_poly.type
_entity_poly.pdbx_seq_one_letter_code
_entity_poly.pdbx_strand_id
1 'polypeptide(L)'
;QIIGIVVADTHDNAKAAANKVNIEYSELPAILSISEAVKAGSFHPNTTRCLSNGDVEQCFASNTCDKIIEGEIRVGGQEHFYMEPQCTFVWPVDSGNEIHMISS
;
A
#
# COMPACT_ATOMS: atom_id res chain seq x y z
N GLN A 1 5.12 8.18 -4.70
CA GLN A 1 4.81 9.04 -3.54
C GLN A 1 4.48 10.44 -4.05
N ILE A 2 3.49 11.12 -3.46
CA ILE A 2 3.15 12.48 -3.87
C ILE A 2 4.23 13.43 -3.35
N ILE A 3 4.81 14.27 -4.23
CA ILE A 3 5.85 15.25 -3.89
C ILE A 3 5.26 16.66 -3.77
N GLY A 4 4.26 16.97 -4.60
CA GLY A 4 3.57 18.26 -4.59
C GLY A 4 2.30 18.22 -5.45
N ILE A 5 1.57 19.33 -5.43
CA ILE A 5 0.32 19.52 -6.18
C ILE A 5 0.46 20.80 -7.00
N VAL A 6 0.07 20.74 -8.27
CA VAL A 6 0.00 21.92 -9.14
C VAL A 6 -1.43 22.44 -9.17
N VAL A 7 -1.59 23.73 -8.92
CA VAL A 7 -2.88 24.43 -8.97
C VAL A 7 -2.88 25.35 -10.18
N ALA A 8 -3.93 25.28 -10.99
CA ALA A 8 -4.15 26.14 -12.14
C ALA A 8 -5.65 26.44 -12.31
N ASP A 9 -5.95 27.35 -13.23
CA ASP A 9 -7.31 27.73 -13.63
C ASP A 9 -8.08 26.60 -14.34
N THR A 10 -7.38 25.68 -15.01
CA THR A 10 -7.96 24.49 -15.63
C THR A 10 -7.16 23.22 -15.31
N HIS A 11 -7.83 22.07 -15.35
CA HIS A 11 -7.19 20.77 -15.14
C HIS A 11 -6.08 20.48 -16.18
N ASP A 12 -6.32 20.85 -17.45
CA ASP A 12 -5.33 20.64 -18.51
C ASP A 12 -4.07 21.49 -18.30
N ASN A 13 -4.23 22.74 -17.86
CA ASN A 13 -3.10 23.60 -17.51
C ASN A 13 -2.32 23.04 -16.31
N ALA A 14 -3.02 22.57 -15.26
CA ALA A 14 -2.38 21.96 -14.09
C ALA A 14 -1.56 20.72 -14.49
N LYS A 15 -2.12 19.85 -15.33
CA LYS A 15 -1.45 18.65 -15.83
C LYS A 15 -0.24 19.00 -16.71
N ALA A 16 -0.39 19.96 -17.61
CA ALA A 16 0.71 20.41 -18.48
C ALA A 16 1.85 21.03 -17.68
N ALA A 17 1.54 21.81 -16.64
CA ALA A 17 2.54 22.40 -15.75
C ALA A 17 3.21 21.36 -14.85
N ALA A 18 2.46 20.39 -14.31
CA ALA A 18 3.02 19.28 -13.52
C ALA A 18 4.06 18.47 -14.31
N ASN A 19 3.82 18.23 -15.60
CA ASN A 19 4.78 17.54 -16.48
C ASN A 19 6.08 18.33 -16.75
N LYS A 20 6.15 19.61 -16.39
CA LYS A 20 7.35 20.45 -16.54
C LYS A 20 8.18 20.57 -15.26
N VAL A 21 7.69 20.03 -14.14
CA VAL A 21 8.41 20.05 -12.87
C VAL A 21 9.63 19.13 -12.98
N ASN A 22 10.82 19.70 -12.83
CA ASN A 22 12.06 18.94 -12.79
C ASN A 22 12.41 18.61 -11.33
N ILE A 23 12.71 17.35 -11.05
CA ILE A 23 13.06 16.86 -9.72
C ILE A 23 14.34 16.05 -9.83
N GLU A 24 15.33 16.40 -9.02
CA GLU A 24 16.58 15.67 -8.91
C GLU A 24 16.48 14.65 -7.78
N TYR A 25 16.91 13.42 -8.05
CA TYR A 25 16.88 12.32 -7.08
C TYR A 25 18.27 11.74 -6.87
N SER A 26 18.49 11.20 -5.67
CA SER A 26 19.57 10.26 -5.41
C SER A 26 18.97 8.88 -5.17
N GLU A 27 19.44 7.89 -5.91
CA GLU A 27 18.92 6.53 -5.78
C GLU A 27 19.42 5.88 -4.48
N LEU A 28 18.51 5.18 -3.81
CA LEU A 28 18.79 4.39 -2.62
C LEU A 28 18.34 2.94 -2.86
N PRO A 29 18.94 1.95 -2.19
CA PRO A 29 18.51 0.56 -2.31
C PRO A 29 17.03 0.39 -1.95
N ALA A 30 16.26 -0.23 -2.84
CA ALA A 30 14.83 -0.50 -2.66
C ALA A 30 14.58 -1.97 -2.34
N ILE A 31 13.58 -2.23 -1.50
CA ILE A 31 13.05 -3.58 -1.20
C ILE A 31 11.67 -3.65 -1.86
N LEU A 32 11.49 -4.52 -2.85
CA LEU A 32 10.28 -4.55 -3.68
C LEU A 32 9.48 -5.85 -3.53
N SER A 33 10.14 -6.95 -3.19
CA SER A 33 9.51 -8.27 -3.04
C SER A 33 9.36 -8.70 -1.57
N ILE A 34 8.37 -9.56 -1.33
CA ILE A 34 8.18 -10.23 -0.02
C ILE A 34 9.48 -10.95 0.41
N SER A 35 10.15 -11.64 -0.52
CA SER A 35 11.38 -12.37 -0.23
C SER A 35 12.55 -11.46 0.16
N GLU A 36 12.68 -10.28 -0.45
CA GLU A 36 13.70 -9.30 -0.07
C GLU A 36 13.40 -8.71 1.31
N ALA A 37 12.14 -8.38 1.58
CA ALA A 37 11.73 -7.87 2.90
C ALA A 37 12.03 -8.86 4.02
N VAL A 38 11.74 -10.16 3.80
CA VAL A 38 12.07 -11.24 4.75
C VAL A 38 13.57 -11.35 4.98
N LYS A 39 14.38 -11.34 3.90
CA LYS A 39 15.85 -11.40 4.00
C LYS A 39 16.45 -10.19 4.73
N ALA A 40 15.86 -9.01 4.55
CA ALA A 40 16.29 -7.77 5.17
C ALA A 40 15.73 -7.55 6.59
N GLY A 41 14.84 -8.44 7.09
CA GLY A 41 14.12 -8.22 8.35
C GLY A 41 13.22 -6.97 8.33
N SER A 42 12.79 -6.54 7.14
CA SER A 42 12.03 -5.31 6.93
C SER A 42 10.54 -5.58 7.12
N PHE A 43 10.09 -5.51 8.37
CA PHE A 43 8.69 -5.72 8.75
C PHE A 43 8.11 -4.46 9.38
N HIS A 44 6.79 -4.32 9.29
CA HIS A 44 6.09 -3.29 10.06
C HIS A 44 6.16 -3.66 11.55
N PRO A 45 6.39 -2.69 12.44
CA PRO A 45 6.48 -2.97 13.87
C PRO A 45 5.14 -3.49 14.42
N ASN A 46 5.19 -4.44 15.35
CA ASN A 46 4.04 -4.99 16.07
C ASN A 46 2.98 -5.68 15.18
N THR A 47 3.36 -6.21 14.02
CA THR A 47 2.43 -6.91 13.11
C THR A 47 2.53 -8.44 13.16
N THR A 48 3.47 -9.02 13.91
CA THR A 48 3.53 -10.47 14.07
C THR A 48 2.28 -10.96 14.78
N ARG A 49 1.49 -11.78 14.08
CA ARG A 49 0.29 -12.43 14.61
C ARG A 49 0.49 -13.94 14.50
N CYS A 50 0.18 -14.65 15.58
CA CYS A 50 0.19 -16.10 15.62
C CYS A 50 -1.10 -16.55 16.32
N LEU A 51 -1.80 -17.50 15.72
CA LEU A 51 -2.91 -18.21 16.32
C LEU A 51 -2.52 -19.68 16.35
N SER A 52 -2.50 -20.28 17.54
CA SER A 52 -2.19 -21.69 17.75
C SER A 52 -3.33 -22.36 18.53
N ASN A 53 -3.58 -23.64 18.24
CA ASN A 53 -4.55 -24.44 18.95
C ASN A 53 -4.08 -25.90 19.01
N GLY A 54 -4.09 -26.50 20.20
CA GLY A 54 -3.52 -27.83 20.43
C GLY A 54 -1.99 -27.86 20.43
N ASP A 55 -1.43 -29.07 20.34
CA ASP A 55 0.02 -29.34 20.31
C ASP A 55 0.39 -29.94 18.95
N VAL A 56 0.92 -29.09 18.06
CA VAL A 56 1.25 -29.47 16.68
C VAL A 56 2.53 -30.30 16.65
N GLU A 57 3.50 -29.94 17.49
CA GLU A 57 4.78 -30.64 17.64
C GLU A 57 4.57 -32.09 18.09
N GLN A 58 3.70 -32.32 19.08
CA GLN A 58 3.35 -33.66 19.55
C GLN A 58 2.72 -34.48 18.41
N CYS A 59 1.80 -33.91 17.65
CA CYS A 59 1.10 -34.60 16.56
C CYS A 59 2.06 -35.08 15.46
N PHE A 60 3.02 -34.22 15.06
CA PHE A 60 4.07 -34.61 14.12
C PHE A 60 5.02 -35.66 14.68
N ALA A 61 5.33 -35.60 15.99
CA ALA A 61 6.22 -36.57 16.65
C ALA A 61 5.56 -37.93 16.93
N SER A 62 4.23 -38.00 17.10
CA SER A 62 3.53 -39.22 17.52
C SER A 62 3.36 -40.28 16.43
N ASN A 63 3.90 -40.07 15.21
CA ASN A 63 3.72 -40.96 14.04
C ASN A 63 2.24 -41.26 13.73
N THR A 64 1.32 -40.42 14.20
CA THR A 64 -0.12 -40.51 13.94
C THR A 64 -0.51 -39.90 12.60
N CYS A 65 0.40 -39.16 11.96
CA CYS A 65 0.19 -38.60 10.62
C CYS A 65 0.60 -39.63 9.56
N ASP A 66 -0.36 -40.08 8.75
CA ASP A 66 -0.09 -41.05 7.67
C ASP A 66 0.77 -40.45 6.53
N LYS A 67 0.65 -39.13 6.30
CA LYS A 67 1.37 -38.40 5.24
C LYS A 67 1.64 -36.96 5.67
N ILE A 68 2.75 -36.41 5.19
CA ILE A 68 3.13 -35.01 5.33
C ILE A 68 3.26 -34.42 3.92
N ILE A 69 2.67 -33.25 3.70
CA ILE A 69 2.72 -32.52 2.42
C ILE A 69 3.15 -31.09 2.71
N GLU A 70 4.15 -30.62 1.99
CA GLU A 70 4.69 -29.27 2.11
C GLU A 70 4.63 -28.56 0.76
N GLY A 71 4.45 -27.24 0.80
CA GLY A 71 4.42 -26.40 -0.39
C GLY A 71 4.26 -24.92 -0.06
N GLU A 72 4.58 -24.08 -1.04
CA GLU A 72 4.35 -22.63 -0.99
C GLU A 72 3.38 -22.25 -2.11
N ILE A 73 2.51 -21.28 -1.84
CA ILE A 73 1.69 -20.63 -2.86
C ILE A 73 1.89 -19.12 -2.81
N ARG A 74 1.74 -18.46 -3.95
CA ARG A 74 1.74 -17.00 -4.06
C ARG A 74 0.44 -16.54 -4.68
N VAL A 75 -0.12 -15.51 -4.09
CA VAL A 75 -1.33 -14.83 -4.58
C VAL A 75 -0.95 -13.40 -4.91
N GLY A 76 -1.30 -12.95 -6.12
CA GLY A 76 -0.99 -11.61 -6.59
C GLY A 76 -1.86 -10.54 -5.92
N GLY A 77 -1.51 -9.28 -6.16
CA GLY A 77 -2.35 -8.14 -5.78
C GLY A 77 -3.60 -8.01 -6.66
N GLN A 78 -4.52 -7.17 -6.22
CA GLN A 78 -5.74 -6.84 -6.93
C GLN A 78 -5.96 -5.33 -6.87
N GLU A 79 -6.29 -4.72 -8.00
CA GLU A 79 -6.75 -3.33 -8.06
C GLU A 79 -8.26 -3.29 -7.87
N HIS A 80 -8.75 -2.31 -7.09
CA HIS A 80 -10.18 -2.16 -6.84
C HIS A 80 -10.95 -1.84 -8.12
N PHE A 81 -10.35 -1.00 -8.96
CA PHE A 81 -10.88 -0.65 -10.28
C PHE A 81 -12.31 -0.07 -10.22
N TYR A 82 -12.53 0.84 -9.27
CA TYR A 82 -13.77 1.58 -9.17
C TYR A 82 -14.05 2.35 -10.45
N MET A 83 -15.32 2.39 -10.87
CA MET A 83 -15.75 3.15 -12.04
C MET A 83 -15.67 4.67 -11.82
N GLU A 84 -15.79 5.10 -10.56
CA GLU A 84 -15.47 6.45 -10.12
C GLU A 84 -14.07 6.44 -9.47
N PRO A 85 -13.06 7.10 -10.08
CA PRO A 85 -11.76 7.30 -9.44
C PRO A 85 -11.86 8.23 -8.24
N GLN A 86 -10.85 8.16 -7.35
CA GLN A 86 -10.72 9.05 -6.20
C GLN A 86 -10.88 10.52 -6.60
N CYS A 87 -11.82 11.21 -5.98
CA CYS A 87 -12.18 12.58 -6.33
C CYS A 87 -12.54 13.38 -5.08
N THR A 88 -12.09 14.64 -5.04
CA THR A 88 -12.44 15.56 -3.96
C THR A 88 -12.73 16.94 -4.54
N PHE A 89 -13.84 17.55 -4.13
CA PHE A 89 -14.18 18.93 -4.42
C PHE A 89 -14.21 19.74 -3.12
N VAL A 90 -13.44 20.82 -3.07
CA VAL A 90 -13.27 21.66 -1.88
C VAL A 90 -13.52 23.11 -2.26
N TRP A 91 -14.30 23.84 -1.46
CA TRP A 91 -14.50 25.26 -1.66
C TRP A 91 -14.61 26.02 -0.34
N PRO A 92 -13.97 27.20 -0.23
CA PRO A 92 -14.11 28.06 0.93
C PRO A 92 -15.49 28.72 0.96
N VAL A 93 -16.01 28.91 2.17
CA VAL A 93 -17.20 29.70 2.47
C VAL A 93 -16.86 30.68 3.62
N ASP A 94 -17.79 31.56 3.97
CA ASP A 94 -17.58 32.62 4.98
C ASP A 94 -16.24 33.38 4.82
N SER A 95 -15.99 33.89 3.61
CA SER A 95 -14.74 34.60 3.27
C SER A 95 -13.45 33.81 3.56
N GLY A 96 -13.51 32.48 3.62
CA GLY A 96 -12.37 31.60 3.88
C GLY A 96 -12.21 31.15 5.34
N ASN A 97 -13.12 31.52 6.24
CA ASN A 97 -13.11 31.02 7.62
C ASN A 97 -13.63 29.58 7.74
N GLU A 98 -14.41 29.13 6.75
CA GLU A 98 -15.00 27.81 6.70
C GLU A 98 -14.68 27.16 5.35
N ILE A 99 -14.52 25.83 5.35
CA ILE A 99 -14.23 25.05 4.14
C ILE A 99 -15.28 23.94 4.03
N HIS A 100 -15.93 23.84 2.88
CA HIS A 100 -16.79 22.71 2.54
C HIS A 100 -16.03 21.73 1.65
N MET A 101 -16.33 20.44 1.81
CA MET A 101 -15.67 19.34 1.10
C MET A 101 -16.69 18.25 0.75
N ILE A 102 -16.58 17.72 -0.46
CA ILE A 102 -17.21 16.48 -0.90
C ILE A 102 -16.11 15.56 -1.41
N SER A 103 -16.12 14.29 -1.00
CA SER A 103 -15.10 13.30 -1.37
C SER A 103 -15.74 11.96 -1.72
N SER A 104 -15.18 11.29 -2.73
CA SER A 104 -15.45 9.91 -3.14
C SER A 104 -14.13 9.14 -3.22
#